data_AF-A0A955XN25-F1
#
_entry.id   AF-A0A955XN25-F1
#
_cell.length_a   1.000
_cell.length_b   1.000
_cell.length_c   1.000
_cell.angle_alpha   90.00
_cell.angle_beta   90.00
_cell.angle_gamma   90.00
#
_symmetry.space_group_name_H-M   'P 1'
#
loop_
_entity.id
_entity.type
_entity.pdbx_description
1 polymer ?
#
loop_
_entity_poly.entity_id
_entity_poly.type
_entity_poly.pdbx_seq_one_letter_code
_entity_poly.pdbx_strand_id
1 'polypeptide(L)'
;MFEEMKKHRRPLRRFDDAGALLAYLNHAGGDLDEKDAIYGSLVQAAQSRGDDAELAVALVWLGLWPALDGVYRRRQRDFFGEPERLVSEVGARFTAAIHDADLSRVRRVAATLVRNVDRDVREALKRQWAEDKVRVPLPEDRGDDPDDDEAAGDLRRSPVTRLLQTPGVSKLGQPPRLDPDADVEALRDL
;
A
#
# COMPACT_ATOMS: atom_id res chain seq x y z
N MET A 1 -10.34 -0.39 -32.51
CA MET A 1 -10.43 0.14 -31.14
C MET A 1 -9.44 1.29 -30.94
N PHE A 2 -8.13 1.06 -30.88
CA PHE A 2 -7.15 2.16 -30.70
C PHE A 2 -7.18 3.24 -31.80
N GLU A 3 -7.33 2.83 -33.07
CA GLU A 3 -7.47 3.77 -34.19
C GLU A 3 -8.71 4.67 -34.10
N GLU A 4 -9.80 4.18 -33.49
CA GLU A 4 -10.99 5.00 -33.30
C GLU A 4 -10.76 6.04 -32.20
N MET A 5 -10.18 5.62 -31.07
CA MET A 5 -9.77 6.50 -29.98
C MET A 5 -8.81 7.61 -30.44
N LYS A 6 -7.88 7.31 -31.36
CA LYS A 6 -6.95 8.29 -31.96
C LYS A 6 -7.64 9.40 -32.73
N LYS A 7 -8.75 9.12 -33.42
CA LYS A 7 -9.47 10.13 -34.21
C LYS A 7 -10.02 11.26 -33.34
N HIS A 8 -10.44 10.92 -32.12
CA HIS A 8 -11.09 11.84 -31.20
C HIS A 8 -10.12 12.53 -30.23
N ARG A 9 -8.85 12.10 -30.16
CA ARG A 9 -7.89 12.54 -29.12
C ARG A 9 -6.55 12.95 -29.71
N ARG A 10 -6.31 14.26 -29.79
CA ARG A 10 -5.10 14.85 -30.38
C ARG A 10 -3.79 14.28 -29.82
N PRO A 11 -3.60 14.12 -28.48
CA PRO A 11 -2.33 13.62 -27.94
C PRO A 11 -1.97 12.19 -28.37
N LEU A 12 -2.94 11.41 -28.85
CA LEU A 12 -2.72 10.02 -29.26
C LEU A 12 -2.35 9.87 -30.74
N ARG A 13 -2.56 10.91 -31.56
CA ARG A 13 -2.49 10.80 -33.04
C ARG A 13 -1.12 10.39 -33.58
N ARG A 14 -0.04 10.68 -32.85
CA ARG A 14 1.34 10.40 -33.29
C ARG A 14 1.79 8.96 -33.09
N PHE A 15 1.02 8.14 -32.36
CA PHE A 15 1.39 6.76 -32.08
C PHE A 15 0.73 5.83 -33.08
N ASP A 16 1.51 4.97 -33.71
CA ASP A 16 1.01 4.02 -34.70
C ASP A 16 0.04 3.01 -34.09
N ASP A 17 0.34 2.54 -32.88
CA ASP A 17 -0.50 1.61 -32.14
C ASP A 17 -0.40 1.81 -30.60
N ALA A 18 -1.18 1.03 -29.87
CA ALA A 18 -1.22 1.05 -28.40
C ALA A 18 0.12 0.65 -27.75
N GLY A 19 0.89 -0.24 -28.40
CA GLY A 19 2.19 -0.67 -27.92
C GLY A 19 3.22 0.46 -28.02
N ALA A 20 3.26 1.20 -29.13
CA ALA A 20 4.10 2.38 -29.31
C ALA A 20 3.78 3.47 -28.27
N LEU A 21 2.49 3.67 -27.97
CA LEU A 21 2.05 4.56 -26.90
C LEU A 21 2.58 4.10 -25.53
N LEU A 22 2.39 2.83 -25.19
CA LEU A 22 2.85 2.29 -23.90
C LEU A 22 4.37 2.33 -23.76
N ALA A 23 5.10 2.05 -24.84
CA ALA A 23 6.56 2.18 -24.87
C ALA A 23 6.99 3.62 -24.55
N TYR A 24 6.31 4.61 -25.13
CA TYR A 24 6.57 6.03 -24.82
C TYR A 24 6.25 6.38 -23.37
N LEU A 25 5.07 5.97 -22.87
CA LEU A 25 4.65 6.25 -21.49
C LEU A 25 5.62 5.65 -20.47
N ASN A 26 6.04 4.40 -20.66
CA ASN A 26 6.93 3.68 -19.76
C ASN A 26 8.41 4.02 -19.92
N HIS A 27 8.80 4.71 -20.98
CA HIS A 27 10.19 5.17 -21.14
C HIS A 27 10.56 6.17 -20.03
N ALA A 28 11.74 6.04 -19.42
CA ALA A 28 12.13 6.92 -18.31
C ALA A 28 12.32 8.40 -18.75
N GLY A 29 12.67 8.62 -20.02
CA GLY A 29 12.75 9.95 -20.63
C GLY A 29 11.44 10.40 -21.29
N GLY A 30 11.50 11.53 -21.97
CA GLY A 30 10.38 12.13 -22.70
C GLY A 30 9.81 13.37 -22.03
N ASP A 31 8.89 14.01 -22.71
CA ASP A 31 8.23 15.22 -22.23
C ASP A 31 7.16 14.86 -21.19
N LEU A 32 7.37 15.29 -19.95
CA LEU A 32 6.45 15.03 -18.85
C LEU A 32 5.11 15.74 -19.03
N ASP A 33 5.10 16.94 -19.63
CA ASP A 33 3.87 17.68 -19.91
C ASP A 33 3.04 16.96 -20.98
N GLU A 34 3.71 16.41 -22.00
CA GLU A 34 3.06 15.61 -23.02
C GLU A 34 2.50 14.30 -22.45
N LYS A 35 3.27 13.60 -21.61
CA LYS A 35 2.78 12.39 -20.94
C LYS A 35 1.56 12.70 -20.07
N ASP A 36 1.59 13.78 -19.30
CA ASP A 36 0.43 14.21 -18.52
C ASP A 36 -0.78 14.56 -19.39
N ALA A 37 -0.59 15.17 -20.56
CA ALA A 37 -1.68 15.44 -21.51
C ALA A 37 -2.26 14.15 -22.12
N ILE A 38 -1.41 13.15 -22.39
CA ILE A 38 -1.83 11.82 -22.81
C ILE A 38 -2.63 11.13 -21.71
N TYR A 39 -2.13 11.09 -20.47
CA TYR A 39 -2.87 10.49 -19.35
C TYR A 39 -4.19 11.22 -19.10
N GLY A 40 -4.22 12.55 -19.14
CA GLY A 40 -5.47 13.31 -19.02
C GLY A 40 -6.49 12.92 -20.10
N SER A 41 -6.03 12.77 -21.35
CA SER A 41 -6.89 12.32 -22.45
C SER A 41 -7.40 10.89 -22.26
N LEU A 42 -6.58 9.99 -21.72
CA LEU A 42 -6.97 8.61 -21.44
C LEU A 42 -7.93 8.52 -20.24
N VAL A 43 -7.68 9.27 -19.17
CA VAL A 43 -8.58 9.33 -18.00
C VAL A 43 -9.94 9.88 -18.41
N GLN A 44 -9.99 10.92 -19.24
CA GLN A 44 -11.25 11.44 -19.76
C GLN A 44 -11.99 10.39 -20.62
N ALA A 45 -11.26 9.53 -21.35
CA ALA A 45 -11.85 8.43 -22.10
C ALA A 45 -12.41 7.35 -21.17
N ALA A 46 -11.64 6.97 -20.15
CA ALA A 46 -12.01 5.99 -19.13
C ALA A 46 -13.24 6.41 -18.32
N GLN A 47 -13.40 7.71 -18.08
CA GLN A 47 -14.57 8.29 -17.40
C GLN A 47 -15.79 8.44 -18.32
N SER A 48 -15.62 8.30 -19.64
CA SER A 48 -16.74 8.34 -20.59
C SER A 48 -17.45 6.99 -20.66
N ARG A 49 -18.73 6.99 -21.04
CA ARG A 49 -19.49 5.75 -21.31
C ARG A 49 -19.34 5.26 -22.76
N GLY A 50 -18.24 5.62 -23.42
CA GLY A 50 -18.01 5.30 -24.83
C GLY A 50 -17.29 3.96 -25.03
N ASP A 51 -17.29 3.48 -26.27
CA ASP A 51 -16.71 2.17 -26.66
C ASP A 51 -15.21 2.05 -26.39
N ASP A 52 -14.49 3.18 -26.29
CA ASP A 52 -13.05 3.21 -26.02
C ASP A 52 -12.70 3.23 -24.52
N ALA A 53 -13.69 3.26 -23.61
CA ALA A 53 -13.47 3.46 -22.18
C ALA A 53 -12.62 2.34 -21.56
N GLU A 54 -12.93 1.08 -21.88
CA GLU A 54 -12.21 -0.09 -21.36
C GLU A 54 -10.75 -0.09 -21.82
N LEU A 55 -10.51 0.20 -23.11
CA LEU A 55 -9.15 0.33 -23.65
C LEU A 55 -8.38 1.43 -22.94
N ALA A 56 -9.01 2.57 -22.67
CA ALA A 56 -8.36 3.67 -21.99
C ALA A 56 -7.99 3.32 -20.55
N VAL A 57 -8.87 2.64 -19.81
CA VAL A 57 -8.55 2.12 -18.47
C VAL A 57 -7.33 1.21 -18.52
N ALA A 58 -7.29 0.28 -19.47
CA ALA A 58 -6.16 -0.64 -19.63
C ALA A 58 -4.85 0.12 -19.93
N LEU A 59 -4.89 1.14 -20.81
CA LEU A 59 -3.72 1.94 -21.15
C LEU A 59 -3.20 2.78 -19.96
N VAL A 60 -4.10 3.34 -19.15
CA VAL A 60 -3.72 4.07 -17.93
C VAL A 60 -3.07 3.12 -16.92
N TRP A 61 -3.65 1.94 -16.73
CA TRP A 61 -3.09 0.87 -15.88
C TRP A 61 -1.69 0.44 -16.31
N LEU A 62 -1.54 0.07 -17.58
CA LEU A 62 -0.27 -0.43 -18.11
C LEU A 62 0.79 0.68 -18.18
N GLY A 63 0.39 1.91 -18.47
CA GLY A 63 1.30 3.05 -18.53
C GLY A 63 1.76 3.53 -17.14
N LEU A 64 0.97 3.33 -16.08
CA LEU A 64 1.36 3.71 -14.71
C LEU A 64 1.86 2.53 -13.88
N TRP A 65 1.88 1.32 -14.44
CA TRP A 65 2.32 0.12 -13.76
C TRP A 65 3.69 0.28 -13.06
N PRO A 66 4.75 0.86 -13.68
CA PRO A 66 6.03 1.03 -12.98
C PRO A 66 5.94 1.91 -11.74
N ALA A 67 5.10 2.95 -11.77
CA ALA A 67 4.92 3.85 -10.64
C ALA A 67 4.09 3.18 -9.52
N LEU A 68 3.11 2.35 -9.89
CA LEU A 68 2.31 1.55 -8.97
C LEU A 68 3.13 0.41 -8.34
N ASP A 69 4.01 -0.25 -9.10
CA ASP A 69 4.99 -1.20 -8.58
C ASP A 69 5.90 -0.51 -7.55
N GLY A 70 6.28 0.74 -7.80
CA GLY A 70 6.97 1.57 -6.81
C GLY A 70 6.17 1.78 -5.52
N VAL A 71 4.84 1.95 -5.60
CA VAL A 71 3.97 2.01 -4.40
C VAL A 71 3.95 0.66 -3.68
N TYR A 72 3.74 -0.43 -4.43
CA TYR A 72 3.72 -1.79 -3.91
C TYR A 72 5.01 -2.10 -3.13
N ARG A 73 6.18 -1.91 -3.74
CA ARG A 73 7.48 -2.16 -3.11
C ARG A 73 7.70 -1.34 -1.84
N ARG A 74 7.30 -0.06 -1.83
CA ARG A 74 7.41 0.80 -0.64
C ARG A 74 6.51 0.35 0.51
N ARG A 75 5.38 -0.29 0.19
CA ARG A 75 4.35 -0.71 1.15
C ARG A 75 4.46 -2.17 1.56
N GLN A 76 5.26 -2.98 0.87
CA GLN A 76 5.35 -4.41 1.11
C GLN A 76 5.61 -4.76 2.58
N ARG A 77 6.49 -4.01 3.26
CA ARG A 77 6.78 -4.19 4.69
C ARG A 77 5.60 -3.90 5.61
N ASP A 78 4.72 -2.99 5.20
CA ASP A 78 3.56 -2.56 5.99
C ASP A 78 2.42 -3.61 5.92
N PHE A 79 2.53 -4.56 4.99
CA PHE A 79 1.60 -5.67 4.72
C PHE A 79 2.29 -7.05 4.84
N PHE A 80 3.28 -7.17 5.72
CA PHE A 80 4.01 -8.42 5.90
C PHE A 80 3.05 -9.56 6.29
N GLY A 81 3.10 -10.67 5.55
CA GLY A 81 2.19 -11.82 5.73
C GLY A 81 0.88 -11.75 4.93
N GLU A 82 0.55 -10.61 4.30
CA GLU A 82 -0.66 -10.43 3.49
C GLU A 82 -0.38 -9.67 2.17
N PRO A 83 0.54 -10.11 1.30
CA PRO A 83 0.89 -9.39 0.08
C PRO A 83 -0.27 -9.29 -0.93
N GLU A 84 -1.16 -10.28 -0.99
CA GLU A 84 -2.34 -10.30 -1.86
C GLU A 84 -3.34 -9.19 -1.47
N ARG A 85 -3.40 -8.87 -0.18
CA ARG A 85 -4.20 -7.76 0.30
C ARG A 85 -3.64 -6.44 -0.21
N LEU A 86 -2.33 -6.23 -0.16
CA LEU A 86 -1.71 -5.02 -0.72
C LEU A 86 -2.01 -4.87 -2.22
N VAL A 87 -1.91 -5.96 -2.99
CA VAL A 87 -2.26 -5.95 -4.42
C VAL A 87 -3.71 -5.51 -4.62
N SER A 88 -4.64 -6.09 -3.87
CA SER A 88 -6.06 -5.76 -3.93
C SER A 88 -6.34 -4.30 -3.55
N GLU A 89 -5.69 -3.80 -2.51
CA GLU A 89 -5.87 -2.43 -2.01
C GLU A 89 -5.33 -1.39 -3.02
N VAL A 90 -4.17 -1.66 -3.63
CA VAL A 90 -3.60 -0.83 -4.71
C VAL A 90 -4.53 -0.85 -5.92
N GLY A 91 -5.00 -2.03 -6.34
CA GLY A 91 -5.91 -2.19 -7.46
C GLY A 91 -7.22 -1.43 -7.30
N ALA A 92 -7.89 -1.64 -6.17
CA ALA A 92 -9.15 -0.96 -5.87
C ALA A 92 -8.99 0.57 -5.86
N ARG A 93 -7.94 1.09 -5.22
CA ARG A 93 -7.69 2.54 -5.14
C ARG A 93 -7.30 3.15 -6.46
N PHE A 94 -6.52 2.46 -7.27
CA PHE A 94 -6.13 3.01 -8.55
C PHE A 94 -7.31 3.09 -9.51
N THR A 95 -8.17 2.05 -9.53
CA THR A 95 -9.44 2.11 -10.25
C THR A 95 -10.32 3.27 -9.76
N ALA A 96 -10.48 3.43 -8.45
CA ALA A 96 -11.22 4.58 -7.89
C ALA A 96 -10.58 5.92 -8.27
N ALA A 97 -9.25 6.05 -8.19
CA ALA A 97 -8.53 7.27 -8.54
C ALA A 97 -8.73 7.67 -10.01
N ILE A 98 -8.83 6.72 -10.94
CA ILE A 98 -9.16 7.00 -12.35
C ILE A 98 -10.58 7.57 -12.46
N HIS A 99 -11.55 6.97 -11.78
CA HIS A 99 -12.95 7.39 -11.87
C HIS A 99 -13.23 8.72 -11.16
N ASP A 100 -12.53 9.00 -10.05
CA ASP A 100 -12.76 10.19 -9.22
C ASP A 100 -11.85 11.37 -9.58
N ALA A 101 -10.94 11.21 -10.54
CA ALA A 101 -10.01 12.27 -10.93
C ALA A 101 -10.72 13.50 -11.51
N ASP A 102 -10.60 14.64 -10.83
CA ASP A 102 -11.03 15.94 -11.34
C ASP A 102 -9.94 16.57 -12.23
N LEU A 103 -10.02 16.29 -13.54
CA LEU A 103 -9.08 16.80 -14.53
C LEU A 103 -9.13 18.32 -14.72
N SER A 104 -10.13 19.03 -14.17
CA SER A 104 -10.17 20.50 -14.21
C SER A 104 -9.16 21.15 -13.25
N ARG A 105 -8.74 20.41 -12.23
CA ARG A 105 -7.82 20.90 -11.17
C ARG A 105 -6.43 20.28 -11.24
N VAL A 106 -6.28 19.17 -11.95
CA VAL A 106 -5.04 18.38 -11.96
C VAL A 106 -4.19 18.71 -13.19
N ARG A 107 -3.02 19.32 -12.94
CA ARG A 107 -2.01 19.59 -13.99
C ARG A 107 -1.04 18.42 -14.20
N ARG A 108 -0.77 17.64 -13.14
CA ARG A 108 0.15 16.48 -13.15
C ARG A 108 -0.65 15.21 -12.94
N VAL A 109 -1.27 14.71 -14.02
CA VAL A 109 -2.26 13.62 -13.95
C VAL A 109 -1.61 12.35 -13.41
N ALA A 110 -0.49 11.91 -14.01
CA ALA A 110 0.18 10.68 -13.60
C ALA A 110 0.59 10.71 -12.13
N ALA A 111 1.27 11.79 -11.73
CA ALA A 111 1.76 11.94 -10.36
C ALA A 111 0.63 12.02 -9.34
N THR A 112 -0.47 12.72 -9.68
CA THR A 112 -1.63 12.86 -8.80
C THR A 112 -2.32 11.52 -8.59
N LEU A 113 -2.56 10.74 -9.64
CA LEU A 113 -3.18 9.41 -9.53
C LEU A 113 -2.37 8.51 -8.61
N VAL A 114 -1.06 8.39 -8.85
CA VAL A 114 -0.16 7.53 -8.04
C VAL A 114 -0.08 8.03 -6.59
N ARG A 115 -0.04 9.35 -6.38
CA ARG A 115 -0.02 9.93 -5.04
C ARG A 115 -1.32 9.69 -4.28
N ASN A 116 -2.46 9.77 -4.95
CA ASN A 116 -3.76 9.46 -4.35
C ASN A 116 -3.80 7.98 -3.92
N VAL A 117 -3.34 7.06 -4.77
CA VAL A 117 -3.24 5.64 -4.41
C VAL A 117 -2.35 5.42 -3.18
N ASP A 118 -1.12 5.95 -3.17
CA ASP A 118 -0.21 5.77 -2.02
C ASP A 118 -0.82 6.36 -0.73
N ARG A 119 -1.43 7.54 -0.82
CA ARG A 119 -2.13 8.17 0.30
C ARG A 119 -3.26 7.29 0.80
N ASP A 120 -4.13 6.83 -0.08
CA ASP A 120 -5.33 6.10 0.31
C ASP A 120 -4.99 4.72 0.87
N VAL A 121 -3.91 4.08 0.38
CA VAL A 121 -3.39 2.82 0.96
C VAL A 121 -2.92 3.08 2.40
N ARG A 122 -2.13 4.14 2.62
CA ARG A 122 -1.66 4.50 3.98
C ARG A 122 -2.82 4.81 4.92
N GLU A 123 -3.80 5.60 4.46
CA GLU A 123 -4.94 6.00 5.30
C GLU A 123 -5.81 4.81 5.71
N ALA A 124 -5.98 3.81 4.84
CA ALA A 124 -6.69 2.59 5.23
C ALA A 124 -5.92 1.75 6.23
N LEU A 125 -4.61 1.62 6.07
CA LEU A 125 -3.77 0.92 7.03
C LEU A 125 -3.81 1.59 8.42
N LYS A 126 -3.74 2.93 8.45
CA LYS A 126 -3.90 3.69 9.70
C LYS A 126 -5.24 3.44 10.37
N ARG A 127 -6.33 3.42 9.59
CA ARG A 127 -7.68 3.12 10.11
C ARG A 127 -7.73 1.73 10.72
N GLN A 128 -7.20 0.72 10.02
CA GLN A 128 -7.15 -0.64 10.56
C GLN A 128 -6.36 -0.70 11.87
N TRP A 129 -5.16 -0.13 11.93
CA TRP A 129 -4.37 -0.12 13.18
C TRP A 129 -5.07 0.62 14.32
N ALA A 130 -5.85 1.66 14.02
CA ALA A 130 -6.66 2.34 15.03
C ALA A 130 -7.78 1.42 15.53
N GLU A 131 -8.46 0.69 14.64
CA GLU A 131 -9.49 -0.28 15.00
C GLU A 131 -8.92 -1.45 15.83
N ASP A 132 -7.76 -1.98 15.47
CA ASP A 132 -7.11 -3.10 16.18
C ASP A 132 -6.66 -2.70 17.59
N LYS A 133 -6.20 -1.45 17.77
CA LYS A 133 -5.90 -0.91 19.11
C LYS A 133 -7.14 -0.80 19.99
N VAL A 134 -8.30 -0.47 19.40
CA VAL A 134 -9.58 -0.39 20.13
C VAL A 134 -10.10 -1.79 20.46
N ARG A 135 -9.77 -2.81 19.66
CA ARG A 135 -10.20 -4.21 19.83
C ARG A 135 -9.34 -5.05 20.78
N VAL A 136 -8.28 -4.51 21.39
CA VAL A 136 -7.51 -5.24 22.41
C VAL A 136 -8.47 -5.59 23.57
N PRO A 137 -8.70 -6.88 23.89
CA PRO A 137 -9.62 -7.28 24.94
C PRO A 137 -9.18 -6.68 26.28
N LEU A 138 -10.14 -6.13 27.05
CA LEU A 138 -9.92 -5.88 28.48
C LEU A 138 -9.49 -7.21 29.11
N PRO A 139 -8.52 -7.20 30.06
CA PRO A 139 -8.20 -8.41 30.82
C PRO A 139 -9.51 -8.99 31.34
N GLU A 140 -9.76 -10.27 31.08
CA GLU A 140 -10.89 -10.97 31.69
C GLU A 140 -10.80 -10.70 33.19
N ASP A 141 -11.88 -10.12 33.73
CA ASP A 141 -12.03 -9.87 35.15
C ASP A 141 -11.94 -11.23 35.82
N ARG A 142 -10.74 -11.55 36.34
CA ARG A 142 -10.52 -12.70 37.19
C ARG A 142 -11.27 -12.35 38.46
N GLY A 143 -12.53 -12.75 38.51
CA GLY A 143 -13.33 -12.72 39.73
C GLY A 143 -12.60 -13.55 40.79
N ASP A 144 -11.76 -12.87 41.56
CA ASP A 144 -11.38 -13.30 42.90
C ASP A 144 -12.65 -13.13 43.74
N ASP A 145 -13.29 -14.26 44.06
CA ASP A 145 -14.20 -14.36 45.20
C ASP A 145 -13.39 -13.98 46.46
N PRO A 146 -13.83 -12.98 47.25
CA PRO A 146 -13.29 -12.80 48.57
C PRO A 146 -14.06 -13.68 49.58
N ASP A 147 -13.27 -14.20 50.53
CA ASP A 147 -13.66 -14.74 51.85
C ASP A 147 -14.07 -16.23 51.86
N ASP A 148 -13.47 -17.16 52.63
CA ASP A 148 -13.02 -17.08 54.02
C ASP A 148 -11.84 -18.04 54.39
N ASP A 149 -10.99 -17.53 55.28
CA ASP A 149 -10.30 -18.14 56.44
C ASP A 149 -9.10 -19.15 56.37
N GLU A 150 -7.96 -18.58 56.81
CA GLU A 150 -6.89 -19.07 57.69
C GLU A 150 -6.33 -20.51 57.60
N ALA A 151 -5.05 -20.59 57.18
CA ALA A 151 -4.02 -21.25 57.98
C ALA A 151 -2.61 -20.74 57.62
N ALA A 152 -1.87 -20.32 58.66
CA ALA A 152 -0.53 -19.76 58.62
C ALA A 152 0.54 -20.69 58.01
N GLY A 153 1.53 -20.09 57.33
CA GLY A 153 2.76 -20.77 56.94
C GLY A 153 3.62 -19.96 55.97
N ASP A 154 4.41 -19.02 56.50
CA ASP A 154 5.53 -18.37 55.80
C ASP A 154 6.47 -19.44 55.23
N LEU A 155 6.65 -19.47 53.91
CA LEU A 155 7.87 -19.92 53.26
C LEU A 155 7.90 -19.41 51.79
N ARG A 156 8.67 -18.35 51.60
CA ARG A 156 9.31 -17.92 50.34
C ARG A 156 9.32 -18.98 49.23
N ARG A 157 8.58 -18.73 48.14
CA ARG A 157 8.92 -19.05 46.73
C ARG A 157 7.76 -18.65 45.83
N SER A 158 7.94 -17.56 45.08
CA SER A 158 7.07 -17.18 43.97
C SER A 158 7.55 -17.91 42.70
N PRO A 159 6.68 -18.64 41.98
CA PRO A 159 6.97 -18.99 40.61
C PRO A 159 5.92 -18.41 39.65
N VAL A 160 6.41 -18.07 38.46
CA VAL A 160 5.67 -17.87 37.21
C VAL A 160 5.17 -16.45 36.91
N THR A 161 6.08 -15.47 37.02
CA THR A 161 6.34 -14.59 35.86
C THR A 161 7.25 -15.36 34.91
N ARG A 162 6.71 -16.00 33.87
CA ARG A 162 7.57 -16.78 32.95
C ARG A 162 7.17 -16.79 31.49
N LEU A 163 6.58 -15.71 30.98
CA LEU A 163 6.34 -15.63 29.53
C LEU A 163 6.47 -14.23 28.91
N LEU A 164 7.19 -13.29 29.54
CA LEU A 164 7.56 -12.01 28.91
C LEU A 164 8.93 -11.47 29.38
N GLN A 165 9.96 -12.31 29.35
CA GLN A 165 11.34 -11.82 29.41
C GLN A 165 12.11 -12.34 28.21
N THR A 166 11.87 -11.71 27.06
CA THR A 166 12.92 -11.59 26.05
C THR A 166 13.87 -10.48 26.51
N PRO A 167 15.17 -10.77 26.70
CA PRO A 167 16.13 -9.74 27.09
C PRO A 167 16.40 -8.82 25.89
N GLY A 168 16.28 -7.50 26.09
CA GLY A 168 16.88 -6.53 25.15
C GLY A 168 16.04 -5.35 24.67
N VAL A 169 14.97 -4.92 25.37
CA VAL A 169 14.25 -3.70 24.95
C VAL A 169 14.70 -2.49 25.78
N SER A 170 15.45 -1.60 25.13
CA SER A 170 15.91 -0.32 25.66
C SER A 170 14.73 0.57 26.09
N LYS A 171 14.88 1.35 27.17
CA LYS A 171 13.84 2.15 27.85
C LYS A 171 13.20 3.29 27.01
N LEU A 172 13.49 3.37 25.71
CA LEU A 172 13.01 4.42 24.82
C LEU A 172 12.45 3.87 23.51
N GLY A 173 11.64 2.80 23.55
CA GLY A 173 10.65 2.46 22.51
C GLY A 173 11.10 2.52 21.03
N GLN A 174 12.38 2.34 20.73
CA GLN A 174 12.89 2.26 19.36
C GLN A 174 12.97 0.78 18.97
N PRO A 175 12.62 0.43 17.72
CA PRO A 175 12.80 -0.93 17.23
C PRO A 175 14.29 -1.33 17.28
N PRO A 176 14.61 -2.61 17.54
CA PRO A 176 15.98 -3.05 17.72
C PRO A 176 16.80 -2.77 16.46
N ARG A 177 18.00 -2.20 16.63
CA ARG A 177 18.98 -2.13 15.55
C ARG A 177 19.51 -3.53 15.32
N LEU A 178 19.23 -4.09 14.15
CA LEU A 178 19.84 -5.33 13.69
C LEU A 178 21.33 -5.06 13.46
N ASP A 179 22.18 -5.80 14.18
CA ASP A 179 23.62 -5.84 13.97
C ASP A 179 23.93 -7.05 13.06
N PRO A 180 24.29 -6.81 11.79
CA PRO A 180 24.43 -7.88 10.80
C PRO A 180 25.57 -8.85 11.10
N ASP A 181 26.51 -8.49 11.98
CA ASP A 181 27.67 -9.35 12.28
C ASP A 181 27.32 -10.49 13.27
N ALA A 182 26.25 -10.35 14.06
CA ALA A 182 25.84 -11.35 15.04
C ALA A 182 25.07 -12.55 14.44
N ASP A 183 24.37 -12.34 13.32
CA ASP A 183 23.58 -13.41 12.68
C ASP A 183 24.43 -14.35 11.80
N VAL A 184 25.62 -13.91 11.39
CA VAL A 184 26.55 -14.72 10.56
C VAL A 184 27.25 -15.80 11.38
N GLU A 185 27.48 -15.55 12.68
CA GLU A 185 28.14 -16.51 13.58
C GLU A 185 27.19 -17.68 13.95
N ALA A 186 25.88 -17.42 14.03
CA ALA A 186 24.86 -18.43 14.33
C ALA A 186 24.61 -19.44 13.18
N LEU A 187 25.09 -19.16 11.96
CA LEU A 187 24.95 -20.02 10.77
C LEU A 187 26.16 -20.93 10.53
N ARG A 188 27.21 -20.86 11.35
CA ARG A 188 28.41 -21.69 11.20
C ARG A 188 28.39 -23.01 11.97
N ASP A 189 27.41 -23.21 12.85
CA ASP A 189 27.26 -24.42 13.67
C ASP A 189 26.04 -25.28 13.29
N LEU A 190 25.56 -25.17 12.03
CA LEU A 190 24.61 -26.10 11.38
C LEU A 190 25.32 -26.90 10.28
#